data_AF-A0A1A9R5M7-F1
#
_entry.id   AF-A0A1A9R5M7-F1
#
_cell.length_a   1.000
_cell.length_b   1.000
_cell.length_c   1.000
_cell.angle_alpha   90.00
_cell.angle_beta   90.00
_cell.angle_gamma   90.00
#
_symmetry.space_group_name_H-M   'P 1'
#
loop_
_entity.id
_entity.type
_entity.pdbx_description
1 polymer ?
#
loop_
_entity_poly.entity_id
_entity_poly.type
_entity_poly.pdbx_seq_one_letter_code
_entity_poly.pdbx_strand_id
1 'polypeptide(L)'
;MNKKWEQFIFSIIAHLTLPLLPLIVEKLLTGSVANETWAITAAMYTIAIGVSSNWLPILGVSLLVSMISVCSFGFLKAGTTANFDVPTSSLIAIIAFFIVHTIERYMRHVNDGEIFLGVGVEKDV
;
A
#
# COMPACT_ATOMS: atom_id res chain seq x y z
N MET A 1 -8.98 -9.54 23.50
CA MET A 1 -8.67 -10.20 22.22
C MET A 1 -7.22 -10.69 22.32
N ASN A 2 -6.75 -11.66 21.53
CA ASN A 2 -5.36 -12.13 21.66
C ASN A 2 -4.41 -11.01 21.16
N LYS A 3 -3.38 -10.66 21.94
CA LYS A 3 -2.45 -9.54 21.65
C LYS A 3 -1.87 -9.59 20.23
N LYS A 4 -1.62 -10.80 19.71
CA LYS A 4 -1.14 -11.02 18.33
C LYS A 4 -2.13 -10.52 17.27
N TRP A 5 -3.42 -10.76 17.49
CA TRP A 5 -4.49 -10.31 16.60
C TRP A 5 -4.74 -8.81 16.70
N GLU A 6 -4.60 -8.22 17.90
CA GLU A 6 -4.66 -6.76 18.07
C GLU A 6 -3.56 -6.06 17.26
N GLN A 7 -2.33 -6.57 17.32
CA GLN A 7 -1.21 -6.02 16.56
C GLN A 7 -1.35 -6.22 15.05
N PHE A 8 -1.85 -7.38 14.62
CA PHE A 8 -2.17 -7.62 13.22
C PHE A 8 -3.21 -6.62 12.71
N ILE A 9 -4.36 -6.51 13.39
CA ILE A 9 -5.44 -5.60 12.99
C ILE A 9 -4.95 -4.15 12.96
N PHE A 10 -4.21 -3.72 13.98
CA PHE A 10 -3.64 -2.38 14.01
C PHE A 10 -2.66 -2.15 12.85
N SER A 11 -1.84 -3.14 12.52
CA SER A 11 -0.95 -3.07 11.35
C SER A 11 -1.73 -2.92 10.05
N ILE A 12 -2.82 -3.67 9.87
CA ILE A 12 -3.65 -3.55 8.67
C ILE A 12 -4.29 -2.16 8.60
N ILE A 13 -4.90 -1.70 9.69
CA ILE A 13 -5.56 -0.39 9.72
C ILE A 13 -4.54 0.74 9.45
N ALA A 14 -3.43 0.76 10.17
CA ALA A 14 -2.44 1.83 10.06
C ALA A 14 -1.66 1.79 8.73
N HIS A 15 -1.12 0.63 8.32
CA HIS A 15 -0.22 0.58 7.16
C HIS A 15 -0.95 0.40 5.83
N LEU A 16 -2.09 -0.29 5.78
CA LEU A 16 -2.78 -0.55 4.51
C LEU A 16 -3.89 0.44 4.20
N THR A 17 -4.48 1.07 5.22
CA THR A 17 -5.64 1.95 5.05
C THR A 17 -5.24 3.41 4.93
N LEU A 18 -4.23 3.86 5.69
CA LEU A 18 -3.76 5.26 5.63
C LEU A 18 -3.28 5.66 4.22
N PRO A 19 -2.54 4.82 3.46
CA PRO A 19 -2.13 5.18 2.11
C PRO A 19 -3.28 5.31 1.11
N LEU A 20 -4.49 4.81 1.42
CA LEU A 20 -5.70 4.93 0.59
C LEU A 20 -6.52 6.17 0.90
N LEU A 21 -6.19 6.91 1.97
CA LEU A 21 -6.90 8.12 2.36
C LEU A 21 -7.06 9.15 1.22
N PRO A 22 -6.06 9.41 0.35
CA PRO A 22 -6.23 10.38 -0.72
C PRO A 22 -7.43 10.07 -1.64
N LEU A 23 -7.61 8.79 -2.00
CA LEU A 23 -8.74 8.35 -2.85
C LEU A 23 -10.08 8.48 -2.14
N ILE A 24 -10.12 8.12 -0.86
CA ILE A 24 -11.35 8.21 -0.06
C ILE A 24 -11.76 9.67 0.11
N VAL A 25 -10.82 10.53 0.50
CA VAL A 25 -11.06 11.96 0.72
C VAL A 25 -11.50 12.65 -0.57
N GLU A 26 -10.81 12.40 -1.68
CA GLU A 26 -11.21 12.99 -2.96
C GLU A 26 -12.62 12.54 -3.34
N LYS A 27 -12.90 11.24 -3.31
CA LYS A 27 -14.24 10.70 -3.61
C LYS A 27 -15.35 11.32 -2.74
N LEU A 28 -15.08 11.56 -1.46
CA LEU A 28 -16.03 12.18 -0.54
C LEU A 28 -16.28 13.67 -0.85
N LEU A 29 -15.26 14.39 -1.32
CA LEU A 29 -15.35 15.83 -1.58
C LEU A 29 -15.88 16.17 -2.98
N THR A 30 -15.48 15.42 -4.00
CA THR A 30 -15.77 15.73 -5.41
C THR A 30 -16.81 14.78 -6.03
N GLY A 31 -17.13 13.66 -5.38
CA GLY A 31 -18.03 12.62 -5.90
C GLY A 31 -17.39 11.70 -6.95
N SER A 32 -16.22 12.06 -7.49
CA SER A 32 -15.44 11.27 -8.46
C SER A 32 -13.94 11.43 -8.23
N VAL A 33 -13.18 10.36 -8.46
CA VAL A 33 -11.73 10.35 -8.28
C VAL A 33 -11.07 10.65 -9.62
N ALA A 34 -10.14 11.60 -9.65
CA ALA A 34 -9.42 11.95 -10.87
C ALA A 34 -8.44 10.83 -11.27
N ASN A 35 -8.20 10.68 -12.58
CA ASN A 35 -7.29 9.65 -13.08
C ASN A 35 -5.86 9.85 -12.58
N GLU A 36 -5.46 11.11 -12.40
CA GLU A 36 -4.19 11.52 -11.81
C GLU A 36 -4.06 11.04 -10.37
N THR A 37 -5.14 11.17 -9.59
CA THR A 37 -5.17 10.76 -8.18
C THR A 37 -5.05 9.24 -8.05
N TRP A 38 -5.66 8.47 -8.96
CA TRP A 38 -5.44 7.02 -9.05
C TRP A 38 -3.98 6.66 -9.27
N ALA A 39 -3.35 7.27 -10.27
CA ALA A 39 -1.95 6.98 -10.63
C ALA A 39 -0.98 7.33 -9.49
N ILE A 40 -1.11 8.52 -8.91
CA ILE A 40 -0.20 8.94 -7.83
C ILE A 40 -0.45 8.16 -6.54
N THR A 41 -1.71 7.83 -6.23
CA THR A 41 -2.01 7.01 -5.06
C THR A 41 -1.45 5.60 -5.22
N ALA A 42 -1.60 4.96 -6.38
CA ALA A 42 -1.01 3.65 -6.63
C ALA A 42 0.52 3.67 -6.52
N ALA A 43 1.18 4.71 -7.03
CA ALA A 43 2.62 4.88 -6.89
C ALA A 43 3.06 4.97 -5.41
N MET A 44 2.40 5.85 -4.64
CA MET A 44 2.71 6.04 -3.22
C MET A 44 2.35 4.81 -2.38
N TYR A 45 1.26 4.13 -2.72
CA TYR A 45 0.80 2.92 -2.07
C TYR A 45 1.82 1.79 -2.22
N THR A 46 2.25 1.52 -3.45
CA THR A 46 3.18 0.43 -3.77
C THR A 46 4.54 0.66 -3.13
N ILE A 47 5.10 1.88 -3.21
CA ILE A 47 6.39 2.19 -2.58
C ILE A 47 6.32 2.15 -1.05
N ALA A 48 5.23 2.64 -0.44
CA ALA A 48 5.05 2.57 1.01
C ALA A 48 5.00 1.12 1.52
N ILE A 49 4.30 0.24 0.80
CA ILE A 49 4.30 -1.19 1.10
C ILE A 49 5.70 -1.78 0.94
N GLY A 50 6.35 -1.50 -0.19
CA GLY A 50 7.71 -1.96 -0.47
C GLY A 50 8.72 -1.66 0.63
N VAL A 51 8.73 -0.42 1.11
CA VAL A 51 9.61 0.04 2.19
C VAL A 51 9.27 -0.60 3.53
N SER A 52 8.00 -0.91 3.77
CA SER A 52 7.53 -1.52 5.02
C SER A 52 7.67 -3.05 5.08
N SER A 53 7.94 -3.69 3.94
CA SER A 53 8.13 -5.14 3.82
C SER A 53 9.54 -5.55 4.21
N ASN A 54 9.68 -6.68 4.89
CA ASN A 54 11.00 -7.25 5.24
C ASN A 54 11.61 -8.06 4.09
N TRP A 55 10.88 -8.24 2.99
CA TRP A 55 11.25 -9.09 1.88
C TRP A 55 11.77 -8.25 0.72
N LEU A 56 13.07 -8.40 0.42
CA LEU A 56 13.74 -7.68 -0.67
C LEU A 56 13.04 -7.80 -2.04
N PRO A 57 12.47 -8.96 -2.44
CA PRO A 57 11.73 -9.04 -3.70
C PRO A 57 10.50 -8.12 -3.76
N ILE A 58 9.79 -7.95 -2.63
CA ILE A 58 8.62 -7.05 -2.56
C ILE A 58 9.05 -5.60 -2.74
N LEU A 59 10.19 -5.22 -2.15
CA LEU A 59 10.79 -3.91 -2.38
C LEU A 59 11.20 -3.71 -3.86
N GLY A 60 11.78 -4.72 -4.51
CA GLY A 60 12.12 -4.64 -5.93
C GLY A 60 10.91 -4.44 -6.84
N VAL A 61 9.86 -5.25 -6.65
CA VAL A 61 8.64 -5.17 -7.47
C VAL A 61 7.87 -3.87 -7.20
N SER A 62 7.75 -3.44 -5.94
CA SER A 62 7.11 -2.16 -5.59
C SER A 62 7.80 -0.96 -6.23
N LEU A 63 9.13 -0.93 -6.25
CA LEU A 63 9.87 0.15 -6.92
C LEU A 63 9.52 0.21 -8.41
N LEU A 64 9.56 -0.93 -9.11
CA LEU A 64 9.22 -0.98 -10.53
C LEU A 64 7.78 -0.54 -10.82
N VAL A 65 6.82 -1.04 -10.05
CA VAL A 65 5.40 -0.67 -10.22
C VAL A 65 5.20 0.81 -9.90
N SER A 66 5.82 1.32 -8.84
CA SER A 66 5.72 2.75 -8.49
C SER A 66 6.26 3.65 -9.60
N MET A 67 7.37 3.27 -10.25
CA MET A 67 7.92 4.01 -11.39
C MET A 67 6.95 4.05 -12.56
N ILE A 68 6.32 2.92 -12.91
CA ILE A 68 5.32 2.85 -13.99
C ILE A 68 4.12 3.75 -13.67
N SER A 69 3.63 3.73 -12.41
CA SER A 69 2.51 4.57 -11.97
C SER A 69 2.86 6.07 -11.96
N VAL A 70 4.08 6.45 -11.55
CA VAL A 70 4.56 7.85 -11.62
C VAL A 70 4.68 8.33 -13.06
N CYS A 71 5.21 7.50 -13.97
CA CYS A 71 5.24 7.82 -15.39
C CYS A 71 3.82 8.06 -15.93
N SER A 72 2.87 7.19 -15.56
CA SER A 72 1.46 7.33 -15.95
C SER A 72 0.84 8.63 -15.43
N PHE A 73 1.13 9.00 -14.17
CA PHE A 73 0.74 10.30 -13.61
C PHE A 73 1.32 11.47 -14.42
N GLY A 74 2.60 11.39 -14.79
CA GLY A 74 3.27 12.40 -15.62
C GLY A 74 2.59 12.60 -16.98
N PHE A 75 2.25 11.50 -17.68
CA PHE A 75 1.55 11.56 -18.96
C PHE A 75 0.15 12.17 -18.85
N LEU A 76 -0.63 11.78 -17.85
CA LEU A 76 -1.95 12.36 -17.58
C LEU A 76 -1.84 13.85 -17.29
N LYS A 77 -0.88 14.25 -16.45
CA LYS A 77 -0.65 15.66 -16.09
C LYS A 77 -0.25 16.51 -17.30
N ALA A 78 0.47 15.93 -18.26
CA ALA A 78 0.85 16.58 -19.52
C ALA A 78 -0.31 16.65 -20.54
N GLY A 79 -1.50 16.15 -20.22
CA GLY A 79 -2.65 16.13 -21.14
C GLY A 79 -2.53 15.10 -22.26
N THR A 80 -1.59 14.16 -22.15
CA THR A 80 -1.46 13.07 -23.13
C THR A 80 -2.46 11.98 -22.81
N THR A 81 -3.29 11.60 -23.79
CA THR A 81 -4.22 10.48 -23.64
C THR A 81 -3.45 9.17 -23.59
N ALA A 82 -3.35 8.55 -22.42
CA ALA A 82 -2.88 7.19 -22.32
C ALA A 82 -3.91 6.24 -22.96
N ASN A 83 -3.47 5.30 -23.81
CA ASN A 83 -4.33 4.26 -24.40
C ASN A 83 -4.75 3.16 -23.38
N PHE A 84 -4.70 3.48 -22.10
CA PHE A 84 -4.67 2.53 -21.00
C PHE A 84 -5.54 3.06 -19.86
N ASP A 85 -6.35 2.17 -19.31
CA ASP A 85 -7.25 2.47 -18.19
C ASP A 85 -6.45 2.58 -16.89
N VAL A 86 -6.03 3.82 -16.59
CA VAL A 86 -5.26 4.17 -15.39
C VAL A 86 -6.02 3.82 -14.11
N PRO A 87 -7.32 4.14 -13.94
CA PRO A 87 -8.09 3.70 -12.77
C PRO A 87 -8.06 2.19 -12.54
N THR A 88 -8.38 1.38 -13.55
CA THR A 88 -8.49 -0.08 -13.40
C THR A 88 -7.15 -0.71 -13.03
N SER A 89 -6.08 -0.29 -13.69
CA SER A 89 -4.74 -0.80 -13.40
C SER A 89 -4.17 -0.34 -12.05
N SER A 90 -4.44 0.90 -11.66
CA SER A 90 -4.08 1.42 -10.33
C SER A 90 -4.79 0.63 -9.25
N LEU A 91 -6.08 0.33 -9.45
CA LEU A 91 -6.87 -0.50 -8.54
C LEU A 91 -6.31 -1.93 -8.45
N ILE A 92 -5.96 -2.55 -9.58
CA ILE A 92 -5.35 -3.89 -9.60
C ILE A 92 -4.02 -3.89 -8.83
N ALA A 93 -3.17 -2.89 -9.05
CA ALA A 93 -1.90 -2.78 -8.34
C ALA A 93 -2.12 -2.63 -6.82
N ILE A 94 -3.03 -1.76 -6.41
CA ILE A 94 -3.39 -1.56 -4.99
C ILE A 94 -3.88 -2.87 -4.38
N ILE A 95 -4.83 -3.56 -5.01
CA ILE A 95 -5.39 -4.83 -4.49
C ILE A 95 -4.32 -5.91 -4.41
N ALA A 96 -3.48 -6.06 -5.44
CA ALA A 96 -2.41 -7.06 -5.46
C ALA A 96 -1.42 -6.85 -4.29
N PHE A 97 -0.94 -5.62 -4.11
CA PHE A 97 -0.03 -5.31 -3.00
C PHE A 97 -0.71 -5.38 -1.64
N PHE A 98 -1.99 -5.01 -1.54
CA PHE A 98 -2.78 -5.16 -0.32
C PHE A 98 -2.82 -6.62 0.13
N ILE A 99 -3.12 -7.55 -0.79
CA ILE A 99 -3.21 -8.99 -0.48
C ILE A 99 -1.84 -9.53 -0.08
N VAL A 100 -0.80 -9.29 -0.87
CA VAL A 100 0.55 -9.78 -0.60
C VAL A 100 1.05 -9.29 0.76
N HIS A 101 0.88 -7.99 1.04
CA HIS A 101 1.33 -7.42 2.32
C HIS A 101 0.46 -7.86 3.50
N THR A 102 -0.85 -8.09 3.30
CA THR A 102 -1.72 -8.67 4.34
C THR A 102 -1.23 -10.06 4.74
N ILE A 103 -0.86 -10.90 3.77
CA ILE A 103 -0.31 -12.24 4.03
C ILE A 103 1.01 -12.14 4.79
N GLU A 104 1.94 -11.27 4.33
CA GLU A 104 3.21 -11.03 5.03
C GLU A 104 2.98 -10.60 6.49
N ARG A 105 2.07 -9.65 6.72
CA ARG A 105 1.74 -9.16 8.06
C ARG A 105 1.05 -10.22 8.92
N TYR A 106 0.24 -11.10 8.34
CA TYR A 106 -0.37 -12.20 9.07
C TYR A 106 0.71 -13.17 9.57
N MET A 107 1.64 -13.56 8.68
CA MET A 107 2.77 -14.42 9.05
C MET A 107 3.57 -13.78 10.19
N ARG A 108 3.92 -12.49 10.08
CA ARG A 108 4.73 -11.80 11.09
C ARG A 108 4.02 -11.63 12.44
N HIS A 109 2.78 -11.15 12.47
CA HIS A 109 2.11 -10.82 13.73
C HIS A 109 1.40 -12.02 14.38
N VAL A 110 0.80 -12.91 13.57
CA VAL A 110 0.05 -14.05 14.10
C VAL A 110 0.95 -15.28 14.28
N ASN A 111 1.75 -15.63 13.28
CA ASN A 111 2.63 -16.81 13.39
C ASN A 111 3.88 -16.48 14.19
N ASP A 112 4.65 -15.47 13.76
CA ASP A 112 5.97 -15.17 14.34
C ASP A 112 5.87 -14.35 15.64
N GLY A 113 4.74 -13.66 15.87
CA GLY A 113 4.47 -12.90 17.09
C GLY A 113 5.24 -11.59 17.19
N GLU A 114 5.66 -11.01 16.07
CA GLU A 114 6.39 -9.75 16.05
C GLU A 114 5.53 -8.58 16.56
N ILE A 115 6.14 -7.73 17.40
CA ILE A 115 5.51 -6.54 17.97
C ILE A 115 5.49 -5.40 16.96
N PHE A 116 4.31 -4.84 16.71
CA PHE A 116 4.11 -3.77 15.72
C PHE A 116 5.00 -2.53 15.89
N LEU A 117 5.26 -2.09 17.13
CA LEU A 117 6.05 -0.86 17.41
C LEU A 117 7.53 -1.10 17.70
N GLY A 118 8.02 -2.34 17.79
CA GLY A 118 9.45 -2.63 17.95
C GLY A 118 10.20 -1.83 19.03
N VAL A 119 9.53 -1.27 20.04
CA VAL A 119 10.20 -0.68 21.21
C VAL A 119 10.42 -1.82 22.18
N GLY A 120 11.70 -2.12 22.42
CA GLY A 120 12.19 -3.35 23.04
C GLY A 120 11.34 -3.88 24.19
N VAL A 121 10.97 -5.14 24.08
CA VAL A 121 10.85 -6.00 25.25
C VAL A 121 11.92 -7.05 25.06
N GLU A 122 12.92 -6.94 25.92
CA GLU A 122 13.98 -7.91 26.15
C GLU A 122 13.38 -9.33 26.16
N LYS A 123 14.11 -10.28 25.58
CA LYS A 123 13.73 -11.68 25.63
C LYS A 123 13.79 -12.13 27.09
N ASP A 124 12.65 -12.19 27.76
CA ASP A 124 12.58 -12.91 29.04
C ASP A 124 12.53 -14.41 28.72
N VAL A 125 13.71 -15.01 28.93
CA VAL A 125 14.00 -16.45 29.05
C VAL A 125 13.14 -17.06 30.16
#